data_AF-A0AAD4LSG1-F1
#
_entry.id   AF-A0AAD4LSG1-F1
#
_cell.length_a   1.000
_cell.length_b   1.000
_cell.length_c   1.000
_cell.angle_alpha   90.00
_cell.angle_beta   90.00
_cell.angle_gamma   90.00
#
_symmetry.space_group_name_H-M   'P 1'
#
loop_
_entity.id
_entity.type
_entity.pdbx_description
1 polymer ?
#
loop_
_entity_poly.entity_id
_entity_poly.type
_entity_poly.pdbx_seq_one_letter_code
_entity_poly.pdbx_strand_id
1 'polypeptide(L)'
;MLGPNSTIVIPRSTLSIEFGLGRRCFLFTCSPTPIHIAATLKHPLSGVCHTIRPFVRKFGTGGGTRRNVFAAELAVTGNCSALPPQVCLKYAAGVEAVAALRREELLYRRELAELAGVAVPQTYGFFTGGTMAAPIACLIMELCMSTEKLKNPSEFCRLAMLTLCKVHAAGVMHNTELDLRHFVMKEKEVFLVDFSGALIHPCGNAHPVLYKDAYSRFNDDDHDQSECQELVNAERGIFPQIVWDIQNKMGNHGRKQSLDS
;
A
#
# COMPACT_ATOMS: atom_id res chain seq x y z
N MET A 1 -1.57 -21.53 -47.03
CA MET A 1 -0.43 -20.62 -47.31
C MET A 1 -0.76 -19.26 -46.71
N LEU A 2 -0.10 -18.88 -45.61
CA LEU A 2 -0.26 -17.57 -44.98
C LEU A 2 0.68 -16.59 -45.69
N GLY A 3 0.15 -15.48 -46.19
CA GLY A 3 0.93 -14.48 -46.92
C GLY A 3 2.00 -13.83 -46.02
N PRO A 4 3.24 -13.65 -46.51
CA PRO A 4 4.28 -12.94 -45.78
C PRO A 4 3.90 -11.46 -45.74
N ASN A 5 3.48 -10.96 -44.57
CA ASN A 5 3.27 -9.54 -44.16
C ASN A 5 1.96 -9.25 -43.41
N SER A 6 1.36 -10.24 -42.74
CA SER A 6 0.33 -9.92 -41.74
C SER A 6 1.03 -9.37 -40.48
N THR A 7 1.10 -8.04 -40.36
CA THR A 7 1.51 -7.38 -39.11
C THR A 7 0.51 -7.74 -38.01
N ILE A 8 0.95 -8.56 -37.06
CA ILE A 8 0.15 -8.91 -35.89
C ILE A 8 -0.05 -7.63 -35.06
N VAL A 9 -1.24 -7.05 -35.15
CA VAL A 9 -1.64 -5.94 -34.28
C VAL A 9 -1.94 -6.52 -32.91
N ILE A 10 -1.03 -6.34 -31.97
CA ILE A 10 -1.24 -6.78 -30.59
C ILE A 10 -2.29 -5.87 -29.96
N PRO A 11 -3.44 -6.39 -29.51
CA PRO A 11 -4.46 -5.61 -28.81
C PRO A 11 -3.87 -4.94 -27.56
N ARG A 12 -4.22 -3.66 -27.33
CA ARG A 12 -3.70 -2.85 -26.21
C ARG A 12 -4.82 -2.20 -25.43
N SER A 13 -4.78 -2.36 -24.13
CA SER A 13 -5.55 -1.52 -23.21
C SER A 13 -4.89 -0.15 -23.08
N THR A 14 -5.69 0.89 -22.94
CA THR A 14 -5.21 2.27 -22.83
C THR A 14 -5.68 2.89 -21.52
N LEU A 15 -4.83 3.71 -20.91
CA LEU A 15 -5.15 4.55 -19.77
C LEU A 15 -4.84 6.00 -20.13
N SER A 16 -5.85 6.86 -20.12
CA SER A 16 -5.68 8.31 -20.21
C SER A 16 -5.83 8.90 -18.81
N ILE A 17 -4.83 9.64 -18.33
CA ILE A 17 -4.89 10.30 -17.02
C ILE A 17 -4.99 11.80 -17.25
N GLU A 18 -6.04 12.42 -16.72
CA GLU A 18 -6.20 13.87 -16.72
C GLU A 18 -5.68 14.46 -15.41
N PHE A 19 -4.62 15.26 -15.53
CA PHE A 19 -4.13 16.11 -14.45
C PHE A 19 -4.86 17.45 -14.51
N GLY A 20 -5.11 18.06 -13.34
CA GLY A 20 -5.63 19.42 -13.28
C GLY A 20 -4.82 20.37 -14.19
N LEU A 21 -5.51 21.32 -14.82
CA LEU A 21 -5.01 22.22 -15.88
C LEU A 21 -4.96 21.63 -17.30
N GLY A 22 -5.76 20.58 -17.58
CA GLY A 22 -5.93 20.05 -18.95
C GLY A 22 -4.74 19.25 -19.49
N ARG A 23 -3.75 18.94 -18.65
CA ARG A 23 -2.62 18.07 -19.03
C ARG A 23 -3.10 16.62 -19.02
N ARG A 24 -2.83 15.90 -20.10
CA ARG A 24 -3.18 14.47 -20.22
C ARG A 24 -1.95 13.64 -20.51
N CYS A 25 -1.87 12.45 -19.94
CA CYS A 25 -0.93 11.43 -20.39
C CYS A 25 -1.69 10.20 -20.90
N PHE A 26 -1.09 9.51 -21.85
CA PHE A 26 -1.62 8.28 -22.43
C PHE A 26 -0.63 7.15 -22.16
N LEU A 27 -1.13 6.09 -21.55
CA LEU A 27 -0.38 4.92 -21.13
C LEU A 27 -1.06 3.69 -21.72
N PHE A 28 -0.29 2.62 -21.85
CA PHE A 28 -0.72 1.41 -22.54
C PHE A 28 -0.28 0.17 -21.77
N THR A 29 -1.00 -0.92 -21.96
CA THR A 29 -0.57 -2.25 -21.54
C THR A 29 -1.07 -3.29 -22.53
N CYS A 30 -0.32 -4.38 -22.69
CA CYS A 30 -0.73 -5.46 -23.58
C CYS A 30 -1.84 -6.27 -22.89
N SER A 31 -2.95 -6.49 -23.59
CA SER A 31 -4.08 -7.26 -23.05
C SER A 31 -4.77 -8.02 -24.17
N PRO A 32 -5.14 -9.30 -23.97
CA PRO A 32 -5.95 -10.04 -24.93
C PRO A 32 -7.36 -9.45 -25.06
N THR A 33 -7.84 -8.75 -24.03
CA THR A 33 -9.13 -8.05 -23.99
C THR A 33 -8.88 -6.56 -23.72
N PRO A 34 -8.71 -5.74 -24.78
CA PRO A 34 -8.50 -4.30 -24.64
C PRO A 34 -9.59 -3.62 -23.83
N ILE A 35 -9.16 -2.75 -22.92
CA ILE A 35 -10.03 -1.84 -22.20
C ILE A 35 -9.48 -0.43 -22.33
N HIS A 36 -10.36 0.55 -22.43
CA HIS A 36 -9.99 1.95 -22.52
C HIS A 36 -10.48 2.67 -21.26
N ILE A 37 -9.53 3.13 -20.46
CA ILE A 37 -9.77 3.76 -19.16
C ILE A 37 -9.44 5.24 -19.28
N ALA A 38 -10.38 6.10 -18.91
CA ALA A 38 -10.11 7.50 -18.61
C ALA A 38 -10.14 7.68 -17.09
N ALA A 39 -9.05 8.20 -16.52
CA ALA A 39 -8.89 8.43 -15.10
C ALA A 39 -8.83 9.94 -14.80
N THR A 40 -9.70 10.39 -13.90
CA THR A 40 -9.70 11.76 -13.40
C THR A 40 -9.16 11.79 -11.98
N LEU A 41 -7.99 12.41 -11.78
CA LEU A 41 -7.38 12.54 -10.46
C LEU A 41 -8.18 13.49 -9.58
N LYS A 42 -8.47 13.09 -8.33
CA LYS A 42 -9.23 13.90 -7.37
C LYS A 42 -8.33 14.61 -6.39
N HIS A 43 -7.77 13.86 -5.45
CA HIS A 43 -6.88 14.40 -4.44
C HIS A 43 -5.72 13.44 -4.18
N PRO A 44 -4.54 13.97 -3.80
CA PRO A 44 -3.42 13.12 -3.44
C PRO A 44 -3.69 12.40 -2.12
N LEU A 45 -3.23 11.15 -2.03
CA LEU A 45 -3.34 10.31 -0.83
C LEU A 45 -2.10 10.48 0.05
N SER A 46 -2.31 10.51 1.37
CA SER A 46 -1.23 10.65 2.35
C SER A 46 -0.86 9.33 3.04
N GLY A 47 -1.58 8.24 2.77
CA GLY A 47 -1.38 6.93 3.42
C GLY A 47 -1.88 6.84 4.87
N VAL A 48 -2.43 7.93 5.44
CA VAL A 48 -2.86 7.96 6.86
C VAL A 48 -4.35 7.74 6.98
N CYS A 49 -4.78 6.68 7.68
CA CYS A 49 -6.18 6.41 7.94
C CYS A 49 -6.77 7.33 9.03
N HIS A 50 -8.11 7.47 9.07
CA HIS A 50 -8.79 8.33 10.03
C HIS A 50 -8.60 7.90 11.49
N THR A 51 -8.43 6.60 11.75
CA THR A 51 -8.20 6.04 13.09
C THR A 51 -6.90 6.57 13.72
N ILE A 52 -5.81 6.59 12.95
CA ILE A 52 -4.49 6.96 13.47
C ILE A 52 -4.11 8.43 13.22
N ARG A 53 -4.85 9.13 12.35
CA ARG A 53 -4.59 10.53 11.99
C ARG A 53 -4.40 11.48 13.19
N PRO A 54 -5.13 11.37 14.31
CA PRO A 54 -4.90 12.22 15.48
C PRO A 54 -3.56 11.96 16.21
N PHE A 55 -2.94 10.81 15.95
CA PHE A 55 -1.79 10.27 16.68
C PHE A 55 -0.51 10.34 15.88
N VAL A 56 -0.61 10.26 14.55
CA VAL A 56 0.46 10.69 13.64
C VAL A 56 0.81 12.12 14.02
N ARG A 57 2.06 12.34 14.51
CA ARG A 57 2.56 13.71 14.78
C ARG A 57 2.28 14.55 13.54
N LYS A 58 2.11 15.87 13.67
CA LYS A 58 2.23 16.77 12.51
C LYS A 58 3.68 16.65 12.03
N PHE A 59 4.01 15.55 11.36
CA PHE A 59 5.21 15.43 10.57
C PHE A 59 5.09 16.59 9.60
N GLY A 60 6.08 17.47 9.67
CA GLY A 60 6.08 18.67 8.87
C GLY A 60 5.72 18.29 7.45
N THR A 61 4.95 19.13 6.79
CA THR A 61 4.91 19.22 5.32
C THR A 61 6.30 19.62 4.76
N GLY A 62 7.38 19.19 5.41
CA GLY A 62 8.76 19.56 5.18
C GLY A 62 9.29 18.76 4.00
N GLY A 63 9.54 19.49 2.91
CA GLY A 63 10.33 19.04 1.79
C GLY A 63 9.55 18.22 0.76
N GLY A 64 8.91 18.92 -0.19
CA GLY A 64 8.96 18.62 -1.64
C GLY A 64 8.72 17.20 -2.17
N THR A 65 8.28 16.22 -1.37
CA THR A 65 7.99 14.87 -1.84
C THR A 65 6.75 14.95 -2.72
N ARG A 66 6.97 14.85 -4.03
CA ARG A 66 5.90 14.85 -5.03
C ARG A 66 4.94 13.73 -4.66
N ARG A 67 3.75 14.10 -4.19
CA ARG A 67 2.68 13.13 -3.95
C ARG A 67 2.35 12.50 -5.29
N ASN A 68 2.63 11.21 -5.39
CA ASN A 68 2.48 10.45 -6.62
C ASN A 68 1.39 9.38 -6.50
N VAL A 69 0.65 9.38 -5.39
CA VAL A 69 -0.48 8.49 -5.13
C VAL A 69 -1.74 9.34 -5.01
N PHE A 70 -2.79 8.98 -5.74
CA PHE A 70 -4.03 9.77 -5.86
C PHE A 70 -5.26 8.88 -5.72
N ALA A 71 -6.34 9.43 -5.17
CA ALA A 71 -7.66 8.91 -5.47
C ALA A 71 -8.05 9.35 -6.88
N ALA A 72 -8.64 8.45 -7.65
CA ALA A 72 -9.10 8.72 -9.00
C ALA A 72 -10.48 8.12 -9.26
N GLU A 73 -11.25 8.78 -10.10
CA GLU A 73 -12.46 8.23 -10.70
C GLU A 73 -12.14 7.65 -12.07
N LEU A 74 -12.72 6.50 -12.40
CA LEU A 74 -12.55 5.82 -13.67
C LEU A 74 -13.82 5.88 -14.51
N ALA A 75 -13.66 6.23 -15.78
CA ALA A 75 -14.63 5.97 -16.83
C ALA A 75 -14.04 4.89 -17.75
N VAL A 76 -14.71 3.73 -17.83
CA VAL A 76 -14.24 2.57 -18.59
C VAL A 76 -15.11 2.37 -19.81
N THR A 77 -14.46 2.20 -20.96
CA THR A 77 -15.11 1.84 -22.22
C THR A 77 -14.53 0.52 -22.74
N GLY A 78 -15.40 -0.36 -23.26
CA GLY A 78 -15.07 -1.73 -23.66
C GLY A 78 -15.77 -2.78 -22.78
N ASN A 79 -15.55 -4.06 -23.11
CA ASN A 79 -16.19 -5.20 -22.42
C ASN A 79 -15.45 -5.56 -21.13
N CYS A 80 -15.46 -4.67 -20.14
CA CYS A 80 -14.90 -4.95 -18.82
C CYS A 80 -15.75 -4.31 -17.72
N SER A 81 -16.53 -5.15 -17.04
CA SER A 81 -17.38 -4.76 -15.90
C SER A 81 -16.68 -4.84 -14.55
N ALA A 82 -15.37 -5.14 -14.52
CA ALA A 82 -14.67 -5.55 -13.29
C ALA A 82 -13.93 -4.42 -12.57
N LEU A 83 -13.72 -3.26 -13.19
CA LEU A 83 -13.02 -2.15 -12.55
C LEU A 83 -13.97 -1.32 -11.67
N PRO A 84 -13.62 -1.06 -10.40
CA PRO A 84 -14.42 -0.17 -9.58
C PRO A 84 -14.35 1.27 -10.09
N PRO A 85 -15.41 2.08 -9.91
CA PRO A 85 -15.46 3.46 -10.39
C PRO A 85 -14.50 4.39 -9.65
N GLN A 86 -14.03 4.00 -8.46
CA GLN A 86 -13.05 4.74 -7.68
C GLN A 86 -11.86 3.85 -7.34
N VAL A 87 -10.65 4.39 -7.55
CA VAL A 87 -9.39 3.65 -7.39
C VAL A 87 -8.31 4.50 -6.73
N CYS A 88 -7.30 3.82 -6.22
CA CYS A 88 -6.01 4.40 -5.93
C CYS A 88 -5.14 4.33 -7.20
N LEU A 89 -4.51 5.44 -7.55
CA LEU A 89 -3.62 5.56 -8.70
C LEU A 89 -2.24 5.99 -8.22
N LYS A 90 -1.24 5.11 -8.37
CA LYS A 90 0.17 5.40 -8.11
C LYS A 90 0.90 5.67 -9.41
N TYR A 91 1.41 6.89 -9.55
CA TYR A 91 2.07 7.42 -10.72
C TYR A 91 3.60 7.46 -10.52
N ALA A 92 4.36 7.21 -11.58
CA ALA A 92 5.79 7.35 -11.59
C ALA A 92 6.26 7.98 -12.91
N ALA A 93 7.26 8.86 -12.83
CA ALA A 93 7.90 9.47 -13.99
C ALA A 93 9.42 9.50 -13.80
N GLY A 94 10.15 9.22 -14.87
CA GLY A 94 11.60 9.05 -14.84
C GLY A 94 12.01 7.60 -14.64
N VAL A 95 13.20 7.26 -15.12
CA VAL A 95 13.70 5.87 -15.24
C VAL A 95 13.68 5.14 -13.90
N GLU A 96 14.24 5.74 -12.85
CA GLU A 96 14.35 5.12 -11.53
C GLU A 96 12.99 4.89 -10.87
N ALA A 97 12.12 5.91 -10.89
CA ALA A 97 10.79 5.82 -10.29
C ALA A 97 9.90 4.80 -11.01
N VAL A 98 9.98 4.73 -12.35
CA VAL A 98 9.26 3.73 -13.15
C VAL A 98 9.79 2.32 -12.86
N ALA A 99 11.10 2.15 -12.77
CA ALA A 99 11.70 0.87 -12.42
C ALA A 99 11.30 0.41 -11.00
N ALA A 100 11.28 1.32 -10.02
CA ALA A 100 10.81 1.04 -8.67
C ALA A 100 9.33 0.63 -8.64
N LEU A 101 8.45 1.39 -9.32
CA LEU A 101 7.02 1.06 -9.39
C LEU A 101 6.77 -0.26 -10.13
N ARG A 102 7.59 -0.60 -11.13
CA ARG A 102 7.52 -1.89 -11.81
C ARG A 102 7.90 -3.05 -10.90
N ARG A 103 8.94 -2.90 -10.06
CA ARG A 103 9.30 -3.94 -9.07
C ARG A 103 8.19 -4.14 -8.05
N GLU A 104 7.64 -3.05 -7.54
CA GLU A 104 6.49 -3.08 -6.62
C GLU A 104 5.28 -3.78 -7.25
N GLU A 105 4.93 -3.47 -8.50
CA GLU A 105 3.85 -4.17 -9.20
C GLU A 105 4.09 -5.68 -9.33
N LEU A 106 5.33 -6.09 -9.62
CA LEU A 106 5.67 -7.50 -9.72
C LEU A 106 5.44 -8.23 -8.39
N LEU A 107 5.78 -7.59 -7.25
CA LEU A 107 5.51 -8.13 -5.93
C LEU A 107 4.02 -8.33 -5.68
N TYR A 108 3.19 -7.34 -6.00
CA TYR A 108 1.74 -7.48 -5.90
C TYR A 108 1.19 -8.63 -6.76
N ARG A 109 1.70 -8.76 -8.00
CA ARG A 109 1.17 -9.72 -8.98
C ARG A 109 1.62 -11.16 -8.72
N ARG A 110 2.75 -11.35 -8.04
CA ARG A 110 3.34 -12.67 -7.82
C ARG A 110 3.32 -13.00 -6.34
N GLU A 111 4.29 -12.51 -5.58
CA GLU A 111 4.57 -12.95 -4.22
C GLU A 111 3.43 -12.59 -3.26
N LEU A 112 2.70 -11.51 -3.52
CA LEU A 112 1.58 -11.04 -2.69
C LEU A 112 0.20 -11.33 -3.31
N ALA A 113 0.12 -12.12 -4.38
CA ALA A 113 -1.13 -12.35 -5.11
C ALA A 113 -2.23 -12.95 -4.23
N GLU A 114 -1.87 -13.89 -3.35
CA GLU A 114 -2.80 -14.54 -2.42
C GLU A 114 -3.27 -13.62 -1.29
N LEU A 115 -2.57 -12.49 -1.08
CA LEU A 115 -2.90 -11.50 -0.05
C LEU A 115 -3.71 -10.32 -0.59
N ALA A 116 -4.01 -10.30 -1.89
CA ALA A 116 -4.76 -9.23 -2.54
C ALA A 116 -6.20 -9.14 -1.98
N GLY A 117 -6.54 -7.98 -1.42
CA GLY A 117 -7.81 -7.76 -0.71
C GLY A 117 -7.88 -8.41 0.67
N VAL A 118 -6.76 -8.93 1.21
CA VAL A 118 -6.69 -9.59 2.53
C VAL A 118 -5.68 -8.92 3.47
N ALA A 119 -4.48 -8.63 2.96
CA ALA A 119 -3.41 -7.97 3.71
C ALA A 119 -2.75 -6.85 2.89
N VAL A 120 -2.94 -6.87 1.57
CA VAL A 120 -2.51 -5.81 0.66
C VAL A 120 -3.67 -5.44 -0.26
N PRO A 121 -3.73 -4.21 -0.80
CA PRO A 121 -4.84 -3.82 -1.68
C PRO A 121 -4.84 -4.64 -2.97
N GLN A 122 -6.02 -4.84 -3.57
CA GLN A 122 -6.09 -5.43 -4.91
C GLN A 122 -5.38 -4.53 -5.93
N THR A 123 -4.74 -5.15 -6.93
CA THR A 123 -4.19 -4.45 -8.10
C THR A 123 -5.05 -4.74 -9.32
N TYR A 124 -5.33 -3.70 -10.10
CA TYR A 124 -6.23 -3.79 -11.25
C TYR A 124 -5.51 -3.65 -12.58
N GLY A 125 -4.30 -3.10 -12.59
CA GLY A 125 -3.50 -3.05 -13.80
C GLY A 125 -2.30 -2.11 -13.68
N PHE A 126 -1.36 -2.34 -14.59
CA PHE A 126 -0.13 -1.55 -14.70
C PHE A 126 0.05 -1.11 -16.15
N PHE A 127 0.24 0.19 -16.32
CA PHE A 127 0.28 0.86 -17.61
C PHE A 127 1.56 1.66 -17.72
N THR A 128 2.17 1.66 -18.91
CA THR A 128 3.41 2.40 -19.18
C THR A 128 3.27 3.27 -20.43
N GLY A 129 4.10 4.30 -20.52
CA GLY A 129 4.16 5.19 -21.67
C GLY A 129 5.29 6.20 -21.54
N GLY A 130 5.17 7.33 -22.22
CA GLY A 130 6.23 8.34 -22.30
C GLY A 130 7.31 7.97 -23.33
N THR A 131 8.47 8.59 -23.22
CA THR A 131 9.63 8.33 -24.09
C THR A 131 10.71 7.56 -23.33
N MET A 132 11.70 7.03 -24.04
CA MET A 132 12.86 6.37 -23.38
C MET A 132 13.60 7.31 -22.42
N ALA A 133 13.66 8.61 -22.73
CA ALA A 133 14.31 9.62 -21.88
C ALA A 133 13.42 10.09 -20.71
N ALA A 134 12.10 9.93 -20.83
CA ALA A 134 11.14 10.35 -19.82
C ALA A 134 10.01 9.32 -19.71
N PRO A 135 10.31 8.10 -19.20
CA PRO A 135 9.31 7.06 -19.09
C PRO A 135 8.29 7.42 -18.00
N ILE A 136 7.07 6.94 -18.19
CA ILE A 136 5.96 7.12 -17.26
C ILE A 136 5.34 5.75 -17.00
N ALA A 137 4.95 5.50 -15.75
CA ALA A 137 4.19 4.33 -15.36
C ALA A 137 3.08 4.68 -14.39
N CYS A 138 2.05 3.84 -14.39
CA CYS A 138 0.90 3.97 -13.52
C CYS A 138 0.44 2.59 -13.06
N LEU A 139 0.25 2.46 -11.75
CA LEU A 139 -0.34 1.30 -11.10
C LEU A 139 -1.74 1.68 -10.59
N ILE A 140 -2.76 0.94 -11.01
CA ILE A 140 -4.14 1.08 -10.56
C ILE A 140 -4.39 0.05 -9.48
N MET A 141 -4.89 0.51 -8.33
CA MET A 141 -5.10 -0.30 -7.13
C MET A 141 -6.45 0.00 -6.49
N GLU A 142 -6.86 -0.87 -5.59
CA GLU A 142 -7.98 -0.65 -4.70
C GLU A 142 -7.82 0.63 -3.87
N LEU A 143 -8.91 1.40 -3.77
CA LEU A 143 -8.95 2.62 -2.97
C LEU A 143 -9.25 2.29 -1.50
N CYS A 144 -8.19 2.21 -0.69
CA CYS A 144 -8.32 2.01 0.76
C CYS A 144 -8.48 3.37 1.49
N MET A 145 -9.72 3.88 1.51
CA MET A 145 -10.08 5.10 2.23
C MET A 145 -11.29 4.88 3.14
N SER A 146 -11.07 4.30 4.32
CA SER A 146 -12.12 4.19 5.33
C SER A 146 -12.29 5.49 6.12
N THR A 147 -13.54 5.94 6.25
CA THR A 147 -13.95 6.94 7.26
C THR A 147 -14.37 6.28 8.57
N GLU A 148 -14.53 4.96 8.59
CA GLU A 148 -14.78 4.23 9.81
C GLU A 148 -13.57 4.34 10.74
N LYS A 149 -13.87 4.46 12.03
CA LYS A 149 -12.86 4.48 13.08
C LYS A 149 -12.93 3.16 13.82
N LEU A 150 -11.77 2.56 14.05
CA LEU A 150 -11.68 1.50 15.04
C LEU A 150 -11.93 2.13 16.42
N LYS A 151 -12.79 1.49 17.21
CA LYS A 151 -13.16 1.98 18.55
C LYS A 151 -11.95 2.04 19.48
N ASN A 152 -11.00 1.12 19.29
CA ASN A 152 -9.79 1.01 20.07
C ASN A 152 -8.58 1.10 19.14
N PRO A 153 -7.68 2.08 19.31
CA PRO A 153 -6.47 2.14 18.50
C PRO A 153 -5.48 0.99 18.73
N SER A 154 -5.51 0.32 19.88
CA SER A 154 -4.75 -0.93 20.06
C SER A 154 -5.22 -2.02 19.09
N GLU A 155 -6.49 -1.98 18.67
CA GLU A 155 -7.00 -2.89 17.63
C GLU A 155 -6.38 -2.58 16.27
N PHE A 156 -6.14 -1.30 15.96
CA PHE A 156 -5.40 -0.93 14.75
C PHE A 156 -4.01 -1.53 14.75
N CYS A 157 -3.26 -1.35 15.85
CA CYS A 157 -1.91 -1.90 16.00
C CYS A 157 -1.90 -3.43 15.88
N ARG A 158 -2.88 -4.11 16.49
CA ARG A 158 -3.05 -5.56 16.39
C ARG A 158 -3.26 -5.99 14.93
N LEU A 159 -4.18 -5.34 14.22
CA LEU A 159 -4.47 -5.63 12.82
C LEU A 159 -3.28 -5.31 11.90
N ALA A 160 -2.57 -4.21 12.15
CA ALA A 160 -1.35 -3.85 11.43
C ALA A 160 -0.25 -4.91 11.61
N MET A 161 -0.05 -5.40 12.84
CA MET A 161 0.90 -6.49 13.11
C MET A 161 0.50 -7.78 12.39
N LEU A 162 -0.79 -8.17 12.46
CA LEU A 162 -1.28 -9.35 11.74
C LEU A 162 -1.09 -9.21 10.22
N THR A 163 -1.31 -8.02 9.67
CA THR A 163 -1.12 -7.71 8.26
C THR A 163 0.35 -7.88 7.87
N LEU A 164 1.26 -7.34 8.68
CA LEU A 164 2.69 -7.48 8.47
C LEU A 164 3.11 -8.97 8.55
N CYS A 165 2.69 -9.71 9.58
CA CYS A 165 2.96 -11.14 9.68
C CYS A 165 2.51 -11.94 8.44
N LYS A 166 1.32 -11.65 7.88
CA LYS A 166 0.85 -12.29 6.64
C LYS A 166 1.79 -12.04 5.46
N VAL A 167 2.25 -10.79 5.30
CA VAL A 167 3.20 -10.40 4.24
C VAL A 167 4.54 -11.12 4.41
N HIS A 168 5.06 -11.19 5.63
CA HIS A 168 6.26 -11.96 5.95
C HIS A 168 6.09 -13.46 5.71
N ALA A 169 4.92 -14.02 6.01
CA ALA A 169 4.61 -15.43 5.77
C ALA A 169 4.56 -15.75 4.27
N ALA A 170 4.22 -14.77 3.43
CA ALA A 170 4.34 -14.86 1.97
C ALA A 170 5.80 -14.67 1.47
N GLY A 171 6.77 -14.55 2.37
CA GLY A 171 8.18 -14.44 2.04
C GLY A 171 8.60 -13.04 1.56
N VAL A 172 7.90 -11.99 1.97
CA VAL A 172 8.19 -10.60 1.58
C VAL A 172 8.46 -9.74 2.82
N MET A 173 9.56 -9.00 2.81
CA MET A 173 9.89 -7.94 3.79
C MET A 173 9.55 -6.61 3.16
N HIS A 174 8.93 -5.69 3.90
CA HIS A 174 8.69 -4.33 3.42
C HIS A 174 10.01 -3.56 3.27
N ASN A 175 10.98 -3.82 4.14
CA ASN A 175 12.39 -3.41 4.04
C ASN A 175 12.57 -1.88 3.89
N THR A 176 11.68 -1.13 4.52
CA THR A 176 11.84 0.31 4.72
C THR A 176 11.59 0.63 6.20
N GLU A 177 11.90 1.85 6.61
CA GLU A 177 11.48 2.31 7.94
C GLU A 177 9.96 2.25 8.00
N LEU A 178 9.42 1.27 8.74
CA LEU A 178 7.99 1.08 8.88
C LEU A 178 7.36 2.36 9.41
N ASP A 179 6.39 2.87 8.67
CA ASP A 179 5.67 4.09 8.99
C ASP A 179 4.17 3.79 8.97
N LEU A 180 3.42 4.48 9.82
CA LEU A 180 1.96 4.41 9.85
C LEU A 180 1.30 4.74 8.51
N ARG A 181 1.98 5.51 7.64
CA ARG A 181 1.57 5.82 6.27
C ARG A 181 1.56 4.59 5.35
N HIS A 182 2.26 3.53 5.71
CA HIS A 182 2.24 2.26 4.99
C HIS A 182 1.03 1.41 5.35
N PHE A 183 0.26 1.77 6.39
CA PHE A 183 -0.93 1.05 6.82
C PHE A 183 -2.19 1.83 6.50
N VAL A 184 -2.89 1.42 5.45
CA VAL A 184 -4.16 2.01 5.02
C VAL A 184 -5.33 1.17 5.49
N MET A 185 -6.54 1.74 5.44
CA MET A 185 -7.75 1.04 5.88
C MET A 185 -8.86 1.12 4.83
N LYS A 186 -9.59 0.02 4.68
CA LYS A 186 -10.88 -0.05 4.00
C LYS A 186 -11.85 -0.73 4.97
N GLU A 187 -12.99 -0.09 5.24
CA GLU A 187 -13.91 -0.52 6.30
C GLU A 187 -13.15 -0.69 7.65
N LYS A 188 -13.09 -1.91 8.18
CA LYS A 188 -12.37 -2.27 9.43
C LYS A 188 -11.10 -3.08 9.18
N GLU A 189 -10.72 -3.28 7.93
CA GLU A 189 -9.54 -4.04 7.55
C GLU A 189 -8.34 -3.10 7.35
N VAL A 190 -7.15 -3.62 7.67
CA VAL A 190 -5.87 -2.92 7.53
C VAL A 190 -5.09 -3.59 6.41
N PHE A 191 -4.47 -2.76 5.57
CA PHE A 191 -3.68 -3.21 4.43
C PHE A 191 -2.30 -2.54 4.47
N LEU A 192 -1.26 -3.30 4.14
CA LEU A 192 0.10 -2.79 3.96
C LEU A 192 0.29 -2.33 2.52
N VAL A 193 0.94 -1.19 2.33
CA VAL A 193 1.22 -0.57 1.03
C VAL A 193 2.66 -0.08 0.93
N ASP A 194 3.03 0.37 -0.29
CA ASP A 194 4.32 0.95 -0.62
C ASP A 194 5.49 -0.05 -0.59
N PHE A 195 5.41 -1.10 -1.40
CA PHE A 195 6.45 -2.13 -1.53
C PHE A 195 7.60 -1.70 -2.46
N SER A 196 7.88 -0.41 -2.55
CA SER A 196 8.90 0.13 -3.44
C SER A 196 10.34 -0.24 -3.01
N GLY A 197 10.55 -0.43 -1.70
CA GLY A 197 11.80 -0.92 -1.10
C GLY A 197 11.79 -2.40 -0.69
N ALA A 198 10.70 -3.11 -0.95
CA ALA A 198 10.48 -4.46 -0.45
C ALA A 198 11.39 -5.50 -1.14
N LEU A 199 11.67 -6.58 -0.39
CA LEU A 199 12.55 -7.67 -0.80
C LEU A 199 11.91 -9.01 -0.50
N ILE A 200 12.23 -10.01 -1.31
CA ILE A 200 11.90 -11.41 -1.00
C ILE A 200 12.83 -11.87 0.11
N HIS A 201 12.28 -12.37 1.21
CA HIS A 201 13.04 -12.95 2.31
C HIS A 201 12.27 -14.10 2.98
N PRO A 202 12.93 -15.22 3.30
CA PRO A 202 12.33 -16.24 4.14
C PRO A 202 12.28 -15.75 5.59
N CYS A 203 11.08 -15.64 6.16
CA CYS A 203 10.91 -15.21 7.55
C CYS A 203 10.57 -16.41 8.45
N GLY A 204 11.54 -16.86 9.25
CA GLY A 204 11.32 -17.95 10.22
C GLY A 204 10.34 -17.59 11.36
N ASN A 205 10.09 -16.29 11.57
CA ASN A 205 9.27 -15.76 12.66
C ASN A 205 8.03 -15.01 12.15
N ALA A 206 7.46 -15.41 11.01
CA ALA A 206 6.28 -14.78 10.43
C ALA A 206 4.97 -14.99 11.22
N HIS A 207 5.03 -15.60 12.40
CA HIS A 207 3.88 -15.87 13.24
C HIS A 207 3.85 -14.90 14.43
N PRO A 208 2.73 -14.22 14.70
CA PRO A 208 2.57 -13.49 15.94
C PRO A 208 2.66 -14.49 17.09
N VAL A 209 3.66 -14.34 17.95
CA VAL A 209 3.81 -15.20 19.13
C VAL A 209 2.71 -14.82 20.12
N LEU A 210 1.88 -15.78 20.52
CA LEU A 210 0.94 -15.54 21.61
C LEU A 210 1.74 -15.31 22.89
N TYR A 211 1.33 -14.35 23.71
CA TYR A 211 2.04 -13.95 24.94
C TYR A 211 2.40 -15.14 25.88
N LYS A 212 1.63 -16.23 25.84
CA LYS A 212 1.88 -17.43 26.65
C LYS A 212 3.06 -18.27 26.14
N ASP A 213 3.33 -18.25 24.84
CA ASP A 213 4.37 -19.06 24.19
C ASP A 213 5.72 -18.33 24.14
N ALA A 214 5.70 -17.00 24.36
CA ALA A 214 6.91 -16.19 24.46
C ALA A 214 7.80 -16.60 25.65
N TYR A 215 7.21 -17.18 26.71
CA TYR A 215 7.93 -17.61 27.91
C TYR A 215 8.40 -19.07 27.87
N SER A 216 7.92 -19.90 26.95
CA SER A 216 8.33 -21.31 26.85
C SER A 216 9.59 -21.52 26.00
N ARG A 217 9.98 -20.53 25.18
CA ARG A 217 11.15 -20.60 24.29
C ARG A 217 12.51 -20.40 24.98
N PHE A 218 12.54 -20.16 26.28
CA PHE A 218 13.80 -19.95 27.03
C PHE A 218 14.57 -21.25 27.35
N ASN A 219 14.09 -22.42 26.93
CA ASN A 219 14.68 -23.71 27.30
C ASN A 219 15.22 -24.55 26.11
N ASP A 220 15.19 -24.06 24.87
CA ASP A 220 15.77 -24.76 23.72
C ASP A 220 17.02 -24.03 23.21
N ASP A 221 18.17 -24.70 23.30
CA ASP A 221 19.52 -24.27 22.85
C ASP A 221 19.66 -24.14 21.31
N ASP A 222 18.56 -24.05 20.55
CA ASP A 222 18.58 -23.99 19.09
C ASP A 222 18.68 -22.54 18.60
N HIS A 223 19.89 -22.01 18.64
CA HIS A 223 20.21 -20.59 18.61
C HIS A 223 20.37 -19.94 17.22
N ASP A 224 19.76 -20.47 16.14
CA ASP A 224 20.07 -19.99 14.77
C ASP A 224 18.91 -19.37 13.97
N GLN A 225 17.77 -19.06 14.61
CA GLN A 225 16.73 -18.25 13.96
C GLN A 225 16.88 -16.77 14.32
N SER A 226 17.75 -16.07 13.58
CA SER A 226 17.81 -14.61 13.64
C SER A 226 16.40 -13.99 13.54
N GLU A 227 16.00 -13.24 14.57
CA GLU A 227 14.71 -12.55 14.59
C GLU A 227 14.64 -11.56 13.41
N CYS A 228 13.50 -11.51 12.73
CA CYS A 228 13.32 -10.54 11.64
C CYS A 228 13.23 -9.13 12.22
N GLN A 229 14.24 -8.30 11.98
CA GLN A 229 14.34 -6.96 12.56
C GLN A 229 13.11 -6.08 12.26
N GLU A 230 12.50 -6.21 11.08
CA GLU A 230 11.28 -5.47 10.73
C GLU A 230 10.10 -5.82 11.66
N LEU A 231 9.89 -7.11 11.96
CA LEU A 231 8.84 -7.56 12.87
C LEU A 231 9.13 -7.15 14.32
N VAL A 232 10.40 -7.25 14.75
CA VAL A 232 10.84 -6.81 16.08
C VAL A 232 10.62 -5.29 16.25
N ASN A 233 10.97 -4.50 15.24
CA ASN A 233 10.77 -3.06 15.25
C ASN A 233 9.28 -2.67 15.26
N ALA A 234 8.45 -3.43 14.54
CA ALA A 234 7.01 -3.25 14.57
C ALA A 234 6.43 -3.53 15.97
N GLU A 235 6.77 -4.70 16.53
CA GLU A 235 6.27 -5.19 17.81
C GLU A 235 6.75 -4.36 19.00
N ARG A 236 8.04 -4.03 19.06
CA ARG A 236 8.67 -3.40 20.23
C ARG A 236 8.87 -1.89 20.10
N GLY A 237 8.78 -1.35 18.89
CA GLY A 237 8.99 0.07 18.60
C GLY A 237 7.70 0.79 18.25
N ILE A 238 7.27 0.64 17.00
CA ILE A 238 6.24 1.50 16.41
C ILE A 238 4.88 1.32 17.11
N PHE A 239 4.41 0.08 17.26
CA PHE A 239 3.07 -0.16 17.80
C PHE A 239 2.93 0.18 19.29
N PRO A 240 3.87 -0.17 20.19
CA PRO A 240 3.80 0.26 21.58
C PRO A 240 3.86 1.78 21.75
N GLN A 241 4.71 2.47 20.98
CA GLN A 241 4.80 3.93 21.03
C GLN A 241 3.47 4.59 20.65
N ILE A 242 2.78 4.04 19.65
CA ILE A 242 1.45 4.51 19.24
C ILE A 242 0.45 4.33 20.37
N VAL A 243 0.38 3.14 20.98
CA VAL A 243 -0.54 2.86 22.09
C VAL A 243 -0.28 3.81 23.26
N TRP A 244 0.99 4.05 23.58
CA TRP A 244 1.39 4.97 24.64
C TRP A 244 0.97 6.43 24.34
N ASP A 245 1.24 6.93 23.12
CA ASP A 245 0.85 8.28 22.68
C ASP A 245 -0.67 8.49 22.77
N ILE A 246 -1.44 7.43 22.49
CA ILE A 246 -2.90 7.41 22.51
C ILE A 246 -3.44 7.49 23.93
N GLN A 247 -2.96 6.63 24.82
CA GLN A 247 -3.36 6.59 26.22
C GLN A 247 -3.09 7.94 26.91
N ASN A 248 -1.94 8.56 26.66
CA ASN A 248 -1.58 9.83 27.25
C ASN A 248 -2.41 11.01 26.73
N LYS A 249 -2.77 11.03 25.44
CA LYS A 249 -3.65 12.07 24.88
C LYS A 249 -5.08 11.98 25.42
N MET A 250 -5.59 10.76 25.62
CA MET A 250 -6.92 10.53 26.20
C MET A 250 -6.96 10.88 27.69
N GLY A 251 -5.93 10.52 28.46
CA GLY A 251 -5.82 10.87 29.88
C GLY A 251 -5.77 12.37 30.16
N ASN A 252 -5.14 13.15 29.28
CA ASN A 252 -5.05 14.61 29.43
C ASN A 252 -6.34 15.37 29.06
N HIS A 253 -7.24 14.78 28.27
CA HIS A 253 -8.55 15.41 27.99
C HIS A 253 -9.54 15.24 29.16
N GLY A 254 -9.44 14.14 29.91
CA GLY A 254 -10.30 13.90 31.09
C GLY A 254 -10.01 14.83 32.28
N ARG A 255 -8.77 15.34 32.43
CA ARG A 255 -8.40 16.25 33.53
C ARG A 255 -8.77 17.72 33.30
N LYS A 256 -9.06 18.15 32.07
CA LYS A 256 -9.41 19.55 31.78
C LYS A 256 -10.89 19.88 32.00
N GLN A 257 -11.75 18.87 32.21
CA GLN A 257 -13.18 19.08 32.47
C GLN A 257 -13.53 19.10 33.97
N SER A 258 -12.56 18.95 34.87
CA SER A 258 -12.79 18.91 36.33
C SER A 258 -12.25 20.14 37.07
N LEU A 259 -11.96 21.24 36.38
CA LEU A 259 -11.42 22.48 36.97
C LEU A 259 -12.32 23.71 36.73
N ASP A 260 -13.46 23.54 36.07
CA ASP A 260 -14.49 24.58 35.87
C ASP A 260 -15.83 24.14 36.50
N SER A 261 -15.81 23.65 37.74
CA SER A 261 -17.01 23.37 38.54
C SER A 261 -16.79 23.78 39.99
#